data_AF-A0AAX1FK58-F1
#
_entry.id   AF-A0AAX1FK58-F1
#
_cell.length_a   1.000
_cell.length_b   1.000
_cell.length_c   1.000
_cell.angle_alpha   90.00
_cell.angle_beta   90.00
_cell.angle_gamma   90.00
#
_symmetry.space_group_name_H-M   'P 1'
#
loop_
_entity.id
_entity.type
_entity.pdbx_description
1 polymer ?
#
loop_
_entity_poly.entity_id
_entity_poly.type
_entity_poly.pdbx_seq_one_letter_code
_entity_poly.pdbx_strand_id
1 'polypeptide(L)'
;MAELADIWWAGRQHLKASTLDRDAYTRARVVEKWGTWQIGAIRPSHIQAWVSGMGKSGGTVRTTHNFLSQILDVAVADGLILSNPAHGVKLPKKNAPVKIFLTPQQLATLATTAGERNKERKTIVWILGTVGLRWGELAGLKVGDIDFDRARITVQRSVTYVKKSGWNPPRKHMNAAKFP
;
A
#
# COMPACT_ATOMS: atom_id res chain seq x y z
N MET A 1 10.07 -19.25 -15.36
CA MET A 1 9.85 -17.94 -14.71
C MET A 1 8.63 -17.95 -13.79
N ALA A 2 7.46 -18.41 -14.24
CA ALA A 2 6.26 -18.51 -13.37
C ALA A 2 6.52 -19.30 -12.07
N GLU A 3 7.17 -20.46 -12.17
CA GLU A 3 7.53 -21.29 -11.01
C GLU A 3 8.41 -20.55 -9.98
N LEU A 4 9.47 -19.86 -10.43
CA LEU A 4 10.27 -19.01 -9.54
C LEU A 4 9.44 -17.91 -8.88
N ALA A 5 8.47 -17.34 -9.59
CA ALA A 5 7.58 -16.35 -9.01
C ALA A 5 6.64 -16.96 -7.95
N ASP A 6 6.32 -18.25 -8.02
CA ASP A 6 5.58 -18.99 -6.98
C ASP A 6 6.47 -19.27 -5.78
N ILE A 7 7.70 -19.76 -5.99
CA ILE A 7 8.71 -19.99 -4.93
C ILE A 7 8.98 -18.69 -4.16
N TRP A 8 9.28 -17.61 -4.88
CA TRP A 8 9.49 -16.29 -4.30
C TRP A 8 8.28 -15.80 -3.50
N TRP A 9 7.06 -16.09 -3.97
CA TRP A 9 5.84 -15.70 -3.28
C TRP A 9 5.58 -16.52 -2.01
N ALA A 10 5.92 -17.81 -2.00
CA ALA A 10 5.85 -18.67 -0.83
C ALA A 10 6.76 -18.18 0.31
N GLY A 11 7.93 -17.61 -0.02
CA GLY A 11 8.82 -16.99 0.98
C GLY A 11 8.24 -15.75 1.69
N ARG A 12 7.17 -15.15 1.14
CA ARG A 12 6.56 -13.89 1.66
C ARG A 12 5.41 -14.11 2.63
N GLN A 13 5.04 -15.36 2.98
CA GLN A 13 3.89 -15.61 3.86
C GLN A 13 4.04 -15.05 5.29
N HIS A 14 5.26 -14.69 5.70
CA HIS A 14 5.53 -13.97 6.95
C HIS A 14 4.99 -12.52 6.97
N LEU A 15 4.63 -11.96 5.80
CA LEU A 15 4.08 -10.62 5.69
C LEU A 15 2.62 -10.56 6.16
N LYS A 16 2.17 -9.37 6.53
CA LYS A 16 0.77 -9.12 6.92
C LYS A 16 -0.17 -9.47 5.74
N ALA A 17 -1.33 -10.04 6.04
CA ALA A 17 -2.36 -10.37 5.04
C ALA A 17 -2.74 -9.18 4.13
N SER A 18 -2.82 -7.96 4.68
CA SER A 18 -3.08 -6.75 3.89
C SER A 18 -1.94 -6.37 2.94
N THR A 19 -0.69 -6.63 3.33
CA THR A 19 0.47 -6.48 2.45
C THR A 19 0.41 -7.51 1.33
N LEU A 20 0.14 -8.78 1.65
CA LEU A 20 0.02 -9.84 0.66
C LEU A 20 -1.10 -9.58 -0.35
N ASP A 21 -2.26 -9.11 0.10
CA ASP A 21 -3.41 -8.80 -0.77
C ASP A 21 -3.06 -7.68 -1.78
N ARG A 22 -2.45 -6.59 -1.30
CA ARG A 22 -1.97 -5.51 -2.16
C ARG A 22 -0.89 -5.98 -3.13
N ASP A 23 0.08 -6.72 -2.62
CA ASP A 23 1.24 -7.18 -3.38
C ASP A 23 0.85 -8.23 -4.43
N ALA A 24 -0.23 -9.00 -4.22
CA ALA A 24 -0.72 -10.02 -5.14
C ALA A 24 -1.11 -9.44 -6.51
N TYR A 25 -1.69 -8.24 -6.53
CA TYR A 25 -2.01 -7.53 -7.78
C TYR A 25 -0.75 -7.18 -8.58
N THR A 26 0.29 -6.68 -7.89
CA THR A 26 1.58 -6.36 -8.53
C THR A 26 2.27 -7.62 -9.04
N ARG A 27 2.25 -8.71 -8.25
CA ARG A 27 2.76 -10.02 -8.68
C ARG A 27 2.05 -10.51 -9.94
N ALA A 28 0.72 -10.47 -9.97
CA ALA A 28 -0.06 -10.92 -11.11
C ALA A 28 0.37 -10.21 -12.41
N ARG A 29 0.59 -8.88 -12.36
CA ARG A 29 1.10 -8.11 -13.50
C ARG A 29 2.50 -8.55 -13.97
N VAL A 30 3.38 -8.92 -13.04
CA VAL A 30 4.72 -9.43 -13.39
C VAL A 30 4.60 -10.80 -14.05
N VAL A 31 3.81 -11.70 -13.47
CA VAL A 31 3.61 -13.06 -14.00
C VAL A 31 2.89 -13.03 -15.35
N GLU A 32 1.90 -12.16 -15.53
CA GLU A 32 1.20 -11.96 -16.81
C GLU A 32 2.17 -11.61 -17.94
N LYS A 33 3.17 -10.75 -17.67
CA LYS A 33 4.15 -10.36 -18.68
C LYS A 33 5.27 -11.38 -18.89
N TRP A 34 5.82 -11.92 -17.81
CA TRP A 34 7.09 -12.65 -17.82
C TRP A 34 6.96 -14.13 -17.50
N GLY A 35 5.80 -14.61 -17.05
CA GLY A 35 5.61 -15.97 -16.53
C GLY A 35 5.99 -17.07 -17.51
N THR A 36 5.69 -16.86 -18.80
CA THR A 36 5.99 -17.79 -19.90
C THR A 36 7.40 -17.66 -20.46
N TRP A 37 8.17 -16.66 -20.04
CA TRP A 37 9.51 -16.42 -20.57
C TRP A 37 10.51 -17.38 -19.93
N GLN A 38 11.47 -17.85 -20.74
CA GLN A 38 12.67 -18.49 -20.23
C GLN A 38 13.52 -17.44 -19.51
N ILE A 39 14.00 -17.78 -18.31
CA ILE A 39 14.69 -16.81 -17.43
C ILE A 39 15.97 -16.28 -18.09
N GLY A 40 16.77 -17.16 -18.71
CA GLY A 40 17.99 -16.78 -19.43
C GLY A 40 17.77 -15.94 -20.70
N ALA A 41 16.54 -15.88 -21.21
CA ALA A 41 16.20 -15.04 -22.38
C ALA A 41 15.83 -13.60 -21.98
N ILE A 42 15.67 -13.32 -20.68
CA ILE A 42 15.32 -11.99 -20.19
C ILE A 42 16.56 -11.10 -20.25
N ARG A 43 16.46 -9.98 -20.98
CA ARG A 43 17.53 -9.01 -21.17
C ARG A 43 17.16 -7.67 -20.56
N PRO A 44 18.15 -6.85 -20.12
CA PRO A 44 17.88 -5.50 -19.62
C PRO A 44 17.07 -4.63 -20.60
N SER A 45 17.28 -4.78 -21.91
CA SER A 45 16.53 -4.08 -22.96
C SER A 45 15.03 -4.40 -22.96
N HIS A 46 14.66 -5.66 -22.75
CA HIS A 46 13.26 -6.08 -22.64
C HIS A 46 12.59 -5.45 -21.42
N ILE A 47 13.30 -5.42 -20.29
CA ILE A 47 12.80 -4.83 -19.04
C ILE A 47 12.67 -3.31 -19.22
N GLN A 48 13.66 -2.65 -19.83
CA GLN A 48 13.61 -1.22 -20.12
C GLN A 48 12.41 -0.86 -21.01
N ALA A 49 12.17 -1.61 -22.08
CA ALA A 49 11.00 -1.40 -22.95
C ALA A 49 9.69 -1.58 -22.17
N TRP A 50 9.62 -2.59 -21.30
CA TRP A 50 8.43 -2.85 -20.49
C TRP A 50 8.14 -1.75 -19.46
N VAL A 51 9.15 -1.28 -18.72
CA VAL A 51 8.95 -0.21 -17.73
C VAL A 51 8.60 1.12 -18.40
N SER A 52 9.17 1.42 -19.57
CA SER A 52 8.85 2.61 -20.36
C SER A 52 7.43 2.57 -20.93
N GLY A 53 6.95 1.39 -21.35
CA GLY A 53 5.63 1.20 -21.95
C GLY A 53 4.47 1.02 -20.96
N MET A 54 4.70 1.05 -19.65
CA MET A 54 3.68 0.67 -18.67
C MET A 54 2.54 1.71 -18.53
N GLY A 55 2.77 2.98 -18.89
CA GLY A 55 1.75 4.04 -18.78
C GLY A 55 1.21 4.24 -17.35
N LYS A 56 2.02 4.00 -16.33
CA LYS A 56 1.65 4.14 -14.91
C LYS A 56 2.52 5.20 -14.22
N SER A 57 2.09 5.62 -13.03
CA SER A 57 2.89 6.52 -12.18
C SER A 57 4.25 5.91 -11.86
N GLY A 58 5.27 6.74 -11.68
CA GLY A 58 6.63 6.27 -11.41
C GLY A 58 6.74 5.40 -10.15
N GLY A 59 5.90 5.64 -9.14
CA GLY A 59 5.81 4.77 -7.96
C GLY A 59 5.31 3.36 -8.28
N THR A 60 4.28 3.24 -9.12
CA THR A 60 3.74 1.94 -9.56
C THR A 60 4.73 1.20 -10.44
N VAL A 61 5.38 1.89 -11.38
CA VAL A 61 6.41 1.29 -12.25
C VAL A 61 7.56 0.73 -11.42
N ARG A 62 8.08 1.53 -10.48
CA ARG A 62 9.15 1.08 -9.56
C ARG A 62 8.74 -0.11 -8.72
N THR A 63 7.54 -0.08 -8.15
CA THR A 63 7.06 -1.21 -7.32
C THR A 63 6.94 -2.48 -8.15
N THR A 64 6.43 -2.38 -9.38
CA THR A 64 6.28 -3.52 -10.28
C THR A 64 7.64 -4.06 -10.76
N HIS A 65 8.57 -3.18 -11.11
CA HIS A 65 9.95 -3.55 -11.45
C HIS A 65 10.67 -4.22 -10.27
N ASN A 66 10.53 -3.68 -9.05
CA ASN A 66 11.16 -4.26 -7.86
C ASN A 66 10.69 -5.70 -7.60
N PHE A 67 9.44 -6.04 -7.95
CA PHE A 67 8.95 -7.42 -7.84
C PHE A 67 9.65 -8.32 -8.85
N LEU A 68 9.75 -7.89 -10.11
CA LEU A 68 10.52 -8.63 -11.12
C LEU A 68 11.97 -8.81 -10.68
N SER A 69 12.62 -7.75 -10.21
CA SER A 69 14.00 -7.80 -9.72
C SER A 69 14.17 -8.84 -8.62
N GLN A 70 13.31 -8.83 -7.59
CA GLN A 70 13.40 -9.79 -6.49
C GLN A 70 13.20 -11.24 -6.95
N ILE A 71 12.33 -11.50 -7.93
CA ILE A 71 12.16 -12.87 -8.46
C ILE A 71 13.41 -13.30 -9.25
N LEU A 72 14.02 -12.38 -10.01
CA LEU A 72 15.26 -12.65 -10.74
C LEU A 72 16.46 -12.79 -9.79
N ASP A 73 16.45 -12.16 -8.62
CA ASP A 73 17.46 -12.40 -7.58
C ASP A 73 17.39 -13.84 -7.05
N VAL A 74 16.19 -14.44 -6.94
CA VAL A 74 16.04 -15.88 -6.63
C VAL A 74 16.70 -16.73 -7.73
N ALA A 75 16.49 -16.38 -9.00
CA ALA A 75 17.12 -17.09 -10.11
C ALA A 75 18.66 -17.04 -10.07
N VAL A 76 19.23 -15.92 -9.62
CA VAL A 76 20.67 -15.79 -9.41
C VAL A 76 21.14 -16.65 -8.24
N ALA A 77 20.40 -16.63 -7.12
CA ALA A 77 20.72 -17.43 -5.93
C ALA A 77 20.71 -18.94 -6.24
N ASP A 78 19.80 -19.38 -7.10
CA ASP A 78 19.69 -20.79 -7.55
C ASP A 78 20.68 -21.13 -8.67
N GLY A 79 21.51 -20.18 -9.12
CA GLY A 79 22.50 -20.39 -10.18
C GLY A 79 21.92 -20.54 -11.60
N LEU A 80 20.64 -20.21 -11.80
CA LEU A 80 19.97 -20.31 -13.11
C LEU A 80 20.42 -19.23 -14.10
N ILE A 81 20.85 -18.09 -13.58
CA ILE A 81 21.46 -16.98 -14.33
C ILE A 81 22.64 -16.40 -13.54
N LEU A 82 23.65 -15.91 -14.25
CA LEU A 82 24.88 -15.39 -13.62
C LEU A 82 24.68 -14.02 -12.96
N SER A 83 23.73 -13.23 -13.45
CA SER A 83 23.45 -11.89 -12.94
C SER A 83 22.00 -11.51 -13.21
N ASN A 84 21.45 -10.63 -12.38
CA ASN A 84 20.07 -10.21 -12.52
C ASN A 84 19.95 -9.06 -13.56
N PRO A 85 19.25 -9.29 -14.69
CA PRO A 85 19.14 -8.31 -15.78
C PRO A 85 18.25 -7.10 -15.44
N ALA A 86 17.53 -7.12 -14.32
CA ALA A 86 16.72 -5.99 -13.86
C ALA A 86 17.56 -4.90 -13.17
N HIS A 87 18.78 -5.22 -12.72
CA HIS A 87 19.69 -4.24 -12.13
C HIS A 87 20.18 -3.26 -13.20
N GLY A 88 20.26 -1.97 -12.84
CA GLY A 88 20.71 -0.90 -13.74
C GLY A 88 19.65 -0.37 -14.72
N VAL A 89 18.44 -0.93 -14.74
CA VAL A 89 17.32 -0.41 -15.56
C VAL A 89 16.93 0.99 -15.10
N LYS A 90 16.77 1.93 -16.05
CA LYS A 90 16.38 3.31 -15.75
C LYS A 90 14.89 3.38 -15.45
N LEU A 91 14.56 3.71 -14.20
CA LEU A 91 13.18 3.81 -13.74
C LEU A 91 12.69 5.26 -13.70
N PRO A 92 11.41 5.52 -14.03
CA PRO A 92 10.82 6.86 -13.95
C PRO A 92 10.94 7.43 -12.54
N LYS A 93 11.13 8.74 -12.40
CA LYS A 93 11.20 9.38 -11.08
C LYS A 93 9.88 9.22 -10.33
N LYS A 94 9.97 9.01 -9.02
CA LYS A 94 8.80 9.08 -8.14
C LYS A 94 8.56 10.54 -7.83
N ASN A 95 7.61 11.17 -8.52
CA ASN A 95 7.19 12.52 -8.18
C ASN A 95 6.45 12.47 -6.85
N ALA A 96 6.86 13.29 -5.89
CA ALA A 96 6.07 13.50 -4.69
C ALA A 96 4.77 14.18 -5.11
N PRO A 97 3.59 13.64 -4.75
CA PRO A 97 2.35 14.34 -5.02
C PRO A 97 2.37 15.68 -4.26
N VAL A 98 1.90 16.73 -4.91
CA VAL A 98 1.64 18.01 -4.24
C VAL A 98 0.59 17.74 -3.16
N LYS A 99 0.96 17.97 -1.91
CA LYS A 99 0.02 17.85 -0.79
C LYS A 99 -0.83 19.11 -0.76
N ILE A 100 -2.09 18.97 -1.16
CA ILE A 100 -3.09 20.04 -1.05
C ILE A 100 -3.84 19.82 0.24
N PHE A 101 -3.83 20.82 1.13
CA PHE A 101 -4.53 20.79 2.41
C PHE A 101 -5.80 21.64 2.32
N LEU A 102 -6.83 21.21 3.03
CA LEU A 102 -8.06 22.00 3.16
C LEU A 102 -7.82 23.17 4.10
N THR A 103 -8.33 24.34 3.74
CA THR A 103 -8.47 25.45 4.70
C THR A 103 -9.57 25.11 5.73
N PRO A 104 -9.59 25.76 6.90
CA PRO A 104 -10.66 25.57 7.88
C PRO A 104 -12.06 25.78 7.29
N GLN A 105 -12.22 26.78 6.41
CA GLN A 105 -13.48 27.06 5.72
C GLN A 105 -13.85 25.93 4.75
N GLN A 106 -12.89 25.42 3.97
CA GLN A 106 -13.14 24.29 3.08
C GLN A 106 -13.51 23.02 3.85
N LEU A 107 -12.89 22.77 5.01
CA LEU A 107 -13.25 21.66 5.88
C LEU A 107 -14.68 21.81 6.43
N ALA A 108 -15.06 23.01 6.89
CA ALA A 108 -16.40 23.28 7.39
C ALA A 108 -17.47 23.08 6.30
N THR A 109 -17.20 23.55 5.08
CA THR A 109 -18.07 23.31 3.91
C THR A 109 -18.18 21.82 3.63
N LEU A 110 -17.05 21.10 3.55
CA LEU A 110 -17.04 19.65 3.32
C LEU A 110 -17.85 18.89 4.38
N ALA A 111 -17.69 19.23 5.66
CA ALA A 111 -18.40 18.60 6.75
C ALA A 111 -19.91 18.85 6.67
N THR A 112 -20.31 20.08 6.33
CA THR A 112 -21.71 20.46 6.18
C THR A 112 -22.36 19.71 5.02
N THR A 113 -21.75 19.74 3.84
CA THR A 113 -22.26 19.04 2.65
C THR A 113 -22.29 17.52 2.84
N ALA A 114 -21.28 16.93 3.48
CA ALA A 114 -21.31 15.49 3.81
C ALA A 114 -22.46 15.14 4.75
N GLY A 115 -22.81 16.07 5.66
CA GLY A 115 -23.90 15.97 6.63
C GLY A 115 -25.31 16.03 6.05
N GLU A 116 -25.49 16.68 4.90
CA GLU A 116 -26.81 16.82 4.23
C GLU A 116 -27.45 15.47 3.94
N ARG A 117 -26.63 14.47 3.59
CA ARG A 117 -27.11 13.10 3.28
C ARG A 117 -27.14 12.18 4.51
N ASN A 118 -26.24 12.38 5.47
CA ASN A 118 -26.20 11.63 6.73
C ASN A 118 -25.41 12.44 7.78
N LYS A 119 -26.06 12.76 8.90
CA LYS A 119 -25.47 13.54 10.01
C LYS A 119 -24.18 12.91 10.58
N GLU A 120 -24.05 11.59 10.58
CA GLU A 120 -22.85 10.88 11.05
C GLU A 120 -21.61 11.22 10.20
N ARG A 121 -21.79 11.44 8.89
CA ARG A 121 -20.69 11.80 7.98
C ARG A 121 -20.11 13.17 8.32
N LYS A 122 -20.94 14.11 8.79
CA LYS A 122 -20.47 15.41 9.28
C LYS A 122 -19.50 15.22 10.45
N THR A 123 -19.87 14.39 11.43
CA THR A 123 -19.01 14.08 12.58
C THR A 123 -17.71 13.40 12.16
N ILE A 124 -17.78 12.43 11.24
CA ILE A 124 -16.61 11.73 10.69
C ILE A 124 -15.63 12.72 10.03
N VAL A 125 -16.13 13.62 9.19
CA VAL A 125 -15.28 14.62 8.50
C VAL A 125 -14.61 15.55 9.51
N TRP A 126 -15.35 16.00 10.54
CA TRP A 126 -14.77 16.83 11.60
C TRP A 126 -13.64 16.11 12.32
N ILE A 127 -13.87 14.87 12.78
CA ILE A 127 -12.84 14.11 13.51
C ILE A 127 -11.59 13.89 12.64
N LEU A 128 -11.75 13.47 11.39
CA LEU A 128 -10.62 13.24 10.49
C LEU A 128 -9.86 14.53 10.16
N GLY A 129 -10.58 15.64 10.00
CA GLY A 129 -10.01 16.94 9.64
C GLY A 129 -9.31 17.67 10.78
N THR A 130 -9.68 17.41 12.04
CA THR A 130 -9.14 18.15 13.20
C THR A 130 -8.23 17.32 14.10
N VAL A 131 -8.52 16.03 14.27
CA VAL A 131 -7.77 15.15 15.18
C VAL A 131 -6.60 14.46 14.47
N GLY A 132 -6.66 14.37 13.13
CA GLY A 132 -5.58 13.77 12.33
C GLY A 132 -5.53 12.24 12.38
N LEU A 133 -6.64 11.58 12.72
CA LEU A 133 -6.75 10.12 12.70
C LEU A 133 -6.65 9.57 11.28
N ARG A 134 -5.98 8.43 11.12
CA ARG A 134 -6.11 7.64 9.89
C ARG A 134 -7.49 6.99 9.84
N TRP A 135 -8.04 6.78 8.65
CA TRP A 135 -9.35 6.12 8.48
C TRP A 135 -9.49 4.81 9.28
N GLY A 136 -8.46 3.96 9.26
CA GLY A 136 -8.49 2.71 10.01
C GLY A 136 -8.52 2.89 11.53
N GLU A 137 -7.93 3.97 12.05
CA GLU A 137 -7.96 4.33 13.48
C GLU A 137 -9.36 4.83 13.87
N LEU A 138 -9.96 5.71 13.06
CA LEU A 138 -11.35 6.13 13.24
C LEU A 138 -12.31 4.94 13.22
N ALA A 139 -12.18 4.05 12.22
CA ALA A 139 -13.03 2.88 12.09
C ALA A 139 -12.86 1.86 13.23
N GLY A 140 -11.76 1.93 13.98
CA GLY A 140 -11.48 1.08 15.14
C GLY A 140 -11.86 1.71 16.48
N LEU A 141 -12.33 2.96 16.47
CA LEU A 141 -12.68 3.71 17.66
C LEU A 141 -13.92 3.09 18.33
N LYS A 142 -13.86 2.97 19.66
CA LYS A 142 -14.97 2.55 20.51
C LYS A 142 -15.36 3.68 21.44
N VAL A 143 -16.60 3.65 21.95
CA VAL A 143 -17.12 4.66 22.90
C VAL A 143 -16.18 4.84 24.09
N GLY A 144 -15.65 3.74 24.66
CA GLY A 144 -14.72 3.78 25.80
C GLY A 144 -13.33 4.35 25.50
N ASP A 145 -13.01 4.69 24.25
CA ASP A 145 -11.77 5.38 23.90
C ASP A 145 -11.92 6.91 23.98
N ILE A 146 -13.14 7.42 24.20
CA ILE A 146 -13.47 8.85 24.23
C ILE A 146 -13.70 9.28 25.68
N ASP A 147 -12.88 10.22 26.14
CA ASP A 147 -13.03 10.90 27.42
C ASP A 147 -13.63 12.29 27.15
N PHE A 148 -14.94 12.42 27.40
CA PHE A 148 -15.67 13.66 27.16
C PHE A 148 -15.34 14.74 28.19
N ASP A 149 -15.00 14.36 29.43
CA ASP A 149 -14.66 15.29 30.50
C ASP A 149 -13.32 15.98 30.22
N ARG A 150 -12.36 15.23 29.68
CA ARG A 150 -11.03 15.74 29.32
C ARG A 150 -10.89 16.13 27.86
N ALA A 151 -11.96 15.98 27.07
CA ALA A 151 -11.97 16.18 25.61
C ALA A 151 -10.82 15.42 24.89
N ARG A 152 -10.63 14.15 25.23
CA ARG A 152 -9.54 13.30 24.70
C ARG A 152 -10.06 12.09 23.95
N ILE A 153 -9.35 11.75 22.87
CA ILE A 153 -9.56 10.51 22.11
C ILE A 153 -8.30 9.65 22.23
N THR A 154 -8.44 8.43 22.73
CA THR A 154 -7.33 7.49 22.88
C THR A 154 -7.28 6.50 21.71
N VAL A 155 -6.29 6.63 20.83
CA VAL A 155 -6.16 5.74 19.66
C VAL A 155 -5.54 4.41 20.08
N GLN A 156 -6.38 3.43 20.39
CA GLN A 156 -5.90 2.11 20.84
C GLN A 156 -5.79 1.08 19.74
N ARG A 157 -6.50 1.25 18.62
CA ARG A 157 -6.55 0.22 17.58
C ARG A 157 -6.81 0.76 16.19
N SER A 158 -6.46 -0.05 15.17
CA SER A 158 -6.71 0.25 13.77
C SER A 158 -7.27 -0.96 13.03
N VAL A 159 -8.28 -0.73 12.19
CA VAL A 159 -8.90 -1.74 11.34
C VAL A 159 -8.35 -1.62 9.92
N THR A 160 -8.12 -2.76 9.26
CA THR A 160 -7.68 -2.81 7.86
C THR A 160 -8.58 -3.76 7.09
N TYR A 161 -9.16 -3.29 5.99
CA TYR A 161 -9.90 -4.15 5.07
C TYR A 161 -8.94 -4.93 4.16
N VAL A 162 -9.20 -6.21 3.98
CA VAL A 162 -8.46 -7.11 3.08
C VAL A 162 -9.46 -7.81 2.18
N LYS A 163 -9.26 -7.73 0.86
CA LYS A 163 -10.30 -8.15 -0.11
C LYS A 163 -10.70 -9.63 0.06
N LYS A 164 -9.76 -10.49 0.44
CA LYS A 164 -9.99 -11.93 0.65
C LYS A 164 -10.52 -12.32 2.03
N SER A 165 -10.29 -11.51 3.07
CA SER A 165 -10.63 -11.85 4.47
C SER A 165 -11.60 -10.87 5.14
N GLY A 166 -12.10 -9.88 4.40
CA GLY A 166 -12.98 -8.84 4.92
C GLY A 166 -12.24 -7.86 5.84
N TRP A 167 -12.95 -7.30 6.82
CA TRP A 167 -12.33 -6.47 7.84
C TRP A 167 -11.48 -7.31 8.77
N ASN A 168 -10.17 -7.08 8.78
CA ASN A 168 -9.33 -7.72 9.78
C ASN A 168 -9.64 -7.16 11.16
N PRO A 169 -9.62 -8.02 12.21
CA PRO A 169 -9.87 -7.58 13.57
C PRO A 169 -8.92 -6.44 13.93
N PRO A 170 -9.40 -5.45 14.71
CA PRO A 170 -8.65 -4.25 15.03
C PRO A 170 -7.31 -4.62 15.69
N ARG A 171 -6.21 -4.17 15.08
CA ARG A 171 -4.88 -4.34 15.68
C ARG A 171 -4.71 -3.34 16.79
N LYS A 172 -4.28 -3.77 17.98
CA LYS A 172 -3.88 -2.85 19.05
C LYS A 172 -2.65 -2.04 18.61
N HIS A 173 -2.68 -0.73 18.81
CA HIS A 173 -1.48 0.09 18.76
C HIS A 173 -0.68 -0.17 20.04
N MET A 174 0.50 -0.80 19.91
CA MET A 174 1.60 -0.53 20.84
C MET A 174 2.16 0.81 20.40
N ASN A 175 1.66 1.91 20.96
CA ASN A 175 2.38 3.16 21.14
C ASN A 175 1.48 4.14 21.89
N ALA A 176 1.79 4.34 23.17
CA ALA A 176 1.30 5.47 23.94
C ALA A 176 1.96 6.73 23.39
N ALA A 177 1.28 7.44 22.49
CA ALA A 177 1.65 8.81 22.18
C ALA A 177 1.26 9.66 23.40
N LYS A 178 2.22 9.94 24.28
CA LYS A 178 2.13 11.07 25.21
C LYS A 178 2.15 12.33 24.34
N PHE A 179 1.00 12.99 24.22
CA PHE A 179 0.97 14.39 23.82
C PHE A 179 1.27 15.24 25.07
N PRO A 180 2.01 16.35 24.92
CA PRO A 180 2.40 17.23 26.03
C PRO A 180 1.20 17.80 26.78
#